data_AF-A0AAD7RE80-F1
#
_entry.id   AF-A0AAD7RE80-F1
#
_cell.length_a   1.000
_cell.length_b   1.000
_cell.length_c   1.000
_cell.angle_alpha   90.00
_cell.angle_beta   90.00
_cell.angle_gamma   90.00
#
_symmetry.space_group_name_H-M   'P 1'
#
loop_
_entity.id
_entity.type
_entity.pdbx_description
1 polymer ?
#
loop_
_entity_poly.entity_id
_entity_poly.type
_entity_poly.pdbx_seq_one_letter_code
_entity_poly.pdbx_strand_id
1 'polypeptide(L)'
;MREGRWRHAGNTLLCTGRRVLASMDNPTALEAALAVIVLSFKKHAAKGKDPKGLNQEELMNLLNTELPHLMQIPPEEKEKVFAMLDKDGNKSLDFAEFFGLVGALAHMCNCLFQEK
;
A
#
# COMPACT_ATOMS: atom_id res chain seq x y z
N MET A 1 26.20 -6.10 40.47
CA MET A 1 27.12 -6.80 39.53
C MET A 1 26.33 -7.95 38.92
N ARG A 2 26.05 -8.10 37.63
CA ARG A 2 26.55 -7.53 36.37
C ARG A 2 25.40 -7.10 35.46
N GLU A 3 25.69 -6.13 34.61
CA GLU A 3 24.84 -5.46 33.63
C GLU A 3 24.45 -6.35 32.44
N GLY A 4 23.18 -6.30 32.03
CA GLY A 4 22.71 -6.73 30.70
C GLY A 4 22.31 -5.51 29.88
N ARG A 5 23.30 -4.85 29.30
CA ARG A 5 23.19 -3.68 28.43
C ARG A 5 22.76 -4.11 27.03
N TRP A 6 21.56 -3.72 26.60
CA TRP A 6 21.26 -3.58 25.17
C TRP A 6 20.88 -2.12 24.91
N ARG A 7 21.76 -1.42 24.18
CA ARG A 7 21.49 -0.09 23.67
C ARG A 7 21.36 -0.15 22.14
N HIS A 8 20.47 0.71 21.65
CA HIS A 8 20.34 1.27 20.31
C HIS A 8 19.78 0.35 19.20
N ALA A 9 18.58 0.70 18.71
CA ALA A 9 18.39 1.43 17.45
C ALA A 9 17.09 0.99 16.74
N GLY A 10 16.25 1.96 16.41
CA GLY A 10 15.30 1.86 15.30
C GLY A 10 13.94 1.23 15.59
N ASN A 11 12.90 1.92 15.13
CA ASN A 11 11.54 1.42 14.89
C ASN A 11 10.61 1.20 16.09
N THR A 12 10.23 2.29 16.75
CA THR A 12 9.02 2.33 17.61
C THR A 12 7.71 2.50 16.80
N LEU A 13 7.76 2.49 15.46
CA LEU A 13 6.58 2.69 14.59
C LEU A 13 5.89 1.39 14.13
N LEU A 14 6.28 0.21 14.64
CA LEU A 14 5.70 -1.08 14.23
C LEU A 14 4.46 -1.52 15.05
N CYS A 15 3.99 -0.74 16.02
CA CYS A 15 3.19 -1.28 17.13
C CYS A 15 1.65 -1.29 16.96
N THR A 16 1.06 -0.82 15.85
CA THR A 16 -0.41 -0.85 15.70
C THR A 16 -0.93 -1.74 14.56
N GLY A 17 -0.17 -1.90 13.46
CA GLY A 17 -0.57 -2.79 12.35
C GLY A 17 -0.33 -4.28 12.61
N ARG A 18 0.67 -4.63 13.44
CA ARG A 18 1.08 -6.03 13.65
C ARG A 18 0.08 -6.85 14.49
N ARG A 19 -0.85 -6.20 15.21
CA ARG A 19 -1.74 -6.89 16.16
C ARG A 19 -2.93 -7.61 15.53
N VAL A 20 -3.44 -7.13 14.40
CA VAL A 20 -4.52 -7.82 13.66
C VAL A 20 -3.99 -9.08 12.97
N LEU A 21 -2.78 -9.02 12.42
CA LEU A 21 -2.19 -10.14 11.69
C LEU A 21 -1.51 -11.19 12.59
N ALA A 22 -0.98 -10.79 13.75
CA ALA A 22 -0.37 -11.71 14.71
C ALA A 22 -1.40 -12.58 15.47
N SER A 23 -2.71 -12.34 15.28
CA SER A 23 -3.79 -13.14 15.88
C SER A 23 -4.44 -14.11 14.88
N MET A 24 -4.03 -14.11 13.61
CA MET A 24 -4.56 -14.99 12.58
C MET A 24 -3.64 -16.21 12.43
N ASP A 25 -3.80 -17.20 13.30
CA ASP A 25 -3.21 -18.52 13.06
C ASP A 25 -3.96 -19.16 11.88
N ASN A 26 -3.31 -19.21 10.71
CA ASN A 26 -3.82 -19.72 9.43
C ASN A 26 -4.93 -18.88 8.76
N PRO A 27 -4.60 -17.67 8.24
CA PRO A 27 -5.57 -16.85 7.51
C PRO A 27 -6.03 -17.54 6.21
N THR A 28 -7.30 -17.39 5.88
CA THR A 28 -7.82 -17.78 4.56
C THR A 28 -7.17 -16.93 3.46
N ALA A 29 -7.22 -17.39 2.21
CA ALA A 29 -6.59 -16.68 1.09
C ALA A 29 -7.10 -15.24 0.92
N LEU A 30 -8.39 -15.00 1.16
CA LEU A 30 -8.97 -13.66 1.06
C LEU A 30 -8.53 -12.74 2.21
N GLU A 31 -8.47 -13.26 3.44
CA GLU A 31 -7.93 -12.52 4.59
C GLU A 31 -6.47 -12.15 4.37
N ALA A 32 -5.67 -13.07 3.84
CA ALA A 32 -4.28 -12.83 3.49
C ALA A 32 -4.16 -11.77 2.39
N ALA A 33 -5.01 -11.79 1.36
CA ALA A 33 -5.01 -10.79 0.30
C ALA A 33 -5.35 -9.39 0.83
N LEU A 34 -6.38 -9.27 1.67
CA LEU A 34 -6.73 -8.00 2.32
C LEU A 34 -5.58 -7.47 3.19
N ALA A 35 -4.93 -8.36 3.95
CA ALA A 35 -3.74 -8.02 4.73
C ALA A 35 -2.61 -7.48 3.84
N VAL A 36 -2.33 -8.15 2.71
CA VAL A 36 -1.30 -7.71 1.75
C VAL A 36 -1.62 -6.32 1.20
N ILE A 37 -2.87 -6.05 0.81
CA ILE A 37 -3.27 -4.72 0.31
C ILE A 37 -2.98 -3.62 1.34
N VAL A 38 -3.37 -3.84 2.61
CA VAL A 38 -3.14 -2.88 3.70
C VAL A 38 -1.64 -2.72 4.00
N LEU A 39 -0.88 -3.81 4.02
CA LEU A 39 0.55 -3.78 4.30
C LEU A 39 1.34 -3.09 3.19
N SER A 40 1.00 -3.32 1.93
CA SER A 40 1.64 -2.65 0.79
C SER A 40 1.41 -1.15 0.83
N PHE A 41 0.18 -0.69 1.13
CA PHE A 41 -0.10 0.73 1.33
C PHE A 41 0.78 1.32 2.45
N LYS A 42 0.74 0.73 3.65
CA LYS A 42 1.49 1.23 4.81
C LYS A 42 3.00 1.20 4.59
N LYS A 43 3.53 0.18 3.92
CA LYS A 43 4.95 0.04 3.58
C LYS A 43 5.45 1.19 2.70
N HIS A 44 4.61 1.69 1.80
CA HIS A 44 4.98 2.78 0.90
C HIS A 44 4.71 4.16 1.52
N ALA A 45 3.59 4.34 2.24
CA ALA A 45 3.29 5.60 2.95
C ALA A 45 4.27 5.91 4.09
N ALA A 46 4.84 4.88 4.73
CA ALA A 46 5.81 5.06 5.80
C ALA A 46 7.18 5.58 5.33
N LYS A 47 7.43 5.73 4.01
CA LYS A 47 8.70 6.22 3.47
C LYS A 47 8.76 7.75 3.36
N GLY A 48 7.60 8.40 3.34
CA GLY A 48 7.47 9.83 3.14
C GLY A 48 7.25 10.61 4.43
N LYS A 49 6.73 11.82 4.25
CA LYS A 49 6.51 12.77 5.34
C LYS A 49 5.18 12.54 6.07
N ASP A 50 4.17 12.02 5.38
CA ASP A 50 2.87 11.71 5.96
C ASP A 50 2.62 10.20 5.92
N PRO A 51 2.69 9.49 7.06
CA PRO A 51 2.45 8.06 7.11
C PRO A 51 0.98 7.68 6.87
N LYS A 52 0.07 8.64 6.73
CA LYS A 52 -1.36 8.41 6.50
C LYS A 52 -1.74 8.33 5.03
N GLY A 53 -0.86 8.77 4.12
CA GLY A 53 -1.17 8.82 2.69
C GLY A 53 0.05 8.54 1.81
N LEU A 54 -0.20 8.39 0.52
CA LEU A 54 0.83 8.24 -0.50
C LEU A 54 0.93 9.53 -1.31
N ASN A 55 2.11 10.13 -1.34
CA ASN A 55 2.40 11.16 -2.31
C ASN A 55 2.63 10.55 -3.71
N GLN A 56 2.75 11.40 -4.72
CA GLN A 56 2.92 10.99 -6.11
C GLN A 56 4.13 10.07 -6.33
N GLU A 57 5.27 10.35 -5.70
CA GLU A 57 6.48 9.52 -5.83
C GLU A 57 6.28 8.15 -5.17
N GLU A 58 5.66 8.12 -4.00
CA GLU A 58 5.38 6.88 -3.27
C GLU A 58 4.41 5.97 -4.00
N LEU A 59 3.35 6.55 -4.60
CA LEU A 59 2.41 5.82 -5.45
C LEU A 59 3.16 5.20 -6.64
N MET A 60 3.97 5.98 -7.34
CA MET A 60 4.69 5.47 -8.52
C MET A 60 5.67 4.37 -8.17
N ASN A 61 6.35 4.50 -7.02
CA ASN A 61 7.17 3.44 -6.50
C ASN A 61 6.36 2.18 -6.18
N LEU A 62 5.17 2.31 -5.55
CA LEU A 62 4.29 1.18 -5.27
C LEU A 62 3.87 0.46 -6.55
N LEU A 63 3.39 1.20 -7.55
CA LEU A 63 2.90 0.62 -8.80
C LEU A 63 4.01 -0.12 -9.54
N ASN A 64 5.21 0.46 -9.61
CA ASN A 64 6.35 -0.16 -10.27
C ASN A 64 6.88 -1.39 -9.53
N THR A 65 6.77 -1.45 -8.20
CA THR A 65 7.33 -2.57 -7.42
C THR A 65 6.34 -3.71 -7.19
N GLU A 66 5.07 -3.38 -6.93
CA GLU A 66 4.05 -4.36 -6.53
C GLU A 66 3.16 -4.77 -7.72
N LEU A 67 3.00 -3.90 -8.73
CA LEU A 67 2.10 -4.12 -9.88
C LEU A 67 2.77 -4.00 -11.27
N PRO A 68 4.05 -4.41 -11.48
CA PRO A 68 4.78 -4.13 -12.72
C PRO A 68 4.17 -4.75 -14.00
N HIS A 69 3.43 -5.85 -13.85
CA HIS A 69 2.79 -6.54 -14.98
C HIS A 69 1.33 -6.10 -15.21
N LEU A 70 0.73 -5.41 -14.24
CA LEU A 70 -0.67 -4.97 -14.31
C LEU A 70 -0.78 -3.49 -14.67
N MET A 71 0.19 -2.68 -14.27
CA MET A 71 0.24 -1.26 -14.63
C MET A 71 1.68 -0.85 -14.93
N GLN A 72 1.89 -0.30 -16.13
CA GLN A 72 3.10 0.44 -16.48
C GLN A 72 2.67 1.86 -16.84
N ILE A 73 3.00 2.81 -15.97
CA ILE A 73 2.59 4.20 -16.14
C ILE A 73 3.77 4.99 -16.74
N PRO A 74 3.61 5.56 -17.94
CA PRO A 74 4.63 6.42 -18.52
C PRO A 74 4.92 7.63 -17.61
N PRO A 75 6.17 8.13 -17.54
CA PRO A 75 6.53 9.31 -16.74
C PRO A 75 5.62 10.52 -16.92
N GLU A 76 5.15 10.75 -18.15
CA GLU A 76 4.27 11.84 -18.56
C GLU A 76 2.81 11.69 -18.09
N GLU A 77 2.39 10.49 -17.70
CA GLU A 77 1.03 10.22 -17.23
C GLU A 77 0.93 10.12 -15.70
N LYS A 78 2.06 10.14 -15.00
CA LYS A 78 2.13 10.01 -13.54
C LYS A 78 1.25 11.03 -12.82
N GLU A 79 1.33 12.29 -13.25
CA GLU A 79 0.55 13.39 -12.66
C GLU A 79 -0.95 13.21 -12.92
N LYS A 80 -1.32 12.78 -14.14
CA LYS A 80 -2.72 12.53 -14.49
C LYS A 80 -3.32 11.40 -13.66
N VAL A 81 -2.60 10.29 -13.53
CA VAL A 81 -3.06 9.14 -12.74
C VAL A 81 -3.19 9.54 -11.28
N PHE A 82 -2.22 10.29 -10.75
CA PHE A 82 -2.31 10.79 -9.38
C PHE A 82 -3.53 11.69 -9.18
N ALA A 83 -3.75 12.66 -10.08
CA ALA A 83 -4.90 13.56 -10.02
C ALA A 83 -6.25 12.86 -10.20
N MET A 84 -6.30 11.73 -10.92
CA MET A 84 -7.52 10.92 -11.04
C MET A 84 -7.86 10.17 -9.75
N LEU A 85 -6.86 9.87 -8.92
CA LEU A 85 -7.03 9.14 -7.66
C LEU A 85 -7.25 10.08 -6.47
N ASP A 86 -6.60 11.26 -6.49
CA ASP A 86 -6.68 12.30 -5.47
C ASP A 86 -7.99 13.09 -5.61
N LYS A 87 -9.06 12.58 -4.99
CA LYS A 87 -10.41 13.11 -5.17
C LYS A 87 -10.66 14.36 -4.35
N ASP A 88 -10.01 14.48 -3.19
CA ASP A 88 -10.12 15.66 -2.34
C ASP A 88 -9.11 16.76 -2.71
N GLY A 89 -8.12 16.45 -3.57
CA GLY A 89 -7.15 17.39 -4.10
C GLY A 89 -6.10 17.81 -3.07
N ASN A 90 -5.91 17.03 -2.01
CA ASN A 90 -5.00 17.35 -0.92
C ASN A 90 -3.52 17.03 -1.26
N LYS A 91 -3.25 16.47 -2.45
CA LYS A 91 -1.94 16.01 -2.93
C LYS A 91 -1.36 14.80 -2.18
N SER A 92 -2.20 13.98 -1.59
CA SER A 92 -1.87 12.80 -0.78
C SER A 92 -3.00 11.77 -0.85
N LEU A 93 -2.71 10.58 -1.36
CA LEU A 93 -3.73 9.53 -1.47
C LEU A 93 -3.93 8.81 -0.16
N ASP A 94 -5.13 8.91 0.41
CA ASP A 94 -5.48 8.12 1.58
C ASP A 94 -5.74 6.63 1.21
N PHE A 95 -5.99 5.81 2.22
CA PHE A 95 -6.23 4.38 1.97
C PHE A 95 -7.47 4.13 1.12
N ALA A 96 -8.54 4.93 1.25
CA ALA A 96 -9.77 4.74 0.50
C ALA A 96 -9.57 5.09 -0.98
N GLU A 97 -8.82 6.14 -1.28
CA GLU A 97 -8.47 6.54 -2.64
C GLU A 97 -7.56 5.50 -3.31
N PHE A 98 -6.53 5.04 -2.60
CA PHE A 98 -5.69 3.93 -3.05
C PHE A 98 -6.49 2.64 -3.28
N PHE A 99 -7.38 2.27 -2.35
CA PHE A 99 -8.20 1.06 -2.48
C PHE A 99 -9.17 1.16 -3.66
N GLY A 100 -9.60 2.37 -4.03
CA GLY A 100 -10.34 2.63 -5.27
C GLY A 100 -9.60 2.15 -6.52
N LEU A 101 -8.29 2.41 -6.62
CA LEU A 101 -7.44 1.89 -7.71
C LEU A 101 -7.40 0.37 -7.71
N VAL A 102 -7.15 -0.24 -6.54
CA VAL A 102 -7.09 -1.70 -6.39
C VAL A 102 -8.43 -2.34 -6.78
N GLY A 103 -9.55 -1.73 -6.38
CA GLY A 103 -10.89 -2.16 -6.77
C GLY A 103 -11.12 -2.08 -8.28
N ALA A 104 -10.68 -1.00 -8.93
CA ALA A 104 -10.76 -0.85 -10.38
C ALA A 104 -9.94 -1.92 -11.11
N LEU A 105 -8.70 -2.20 -10.65
CA LEU A 105 -7.85 -3.26 -11.18
C LEU A 105 -8.50 -4.64 -11.01
N ALA A 106 -9.03 -4.93 -9.82
CA ALA A 106 -9.72 -6.20 -9.55
C ALA A 106 -10.95 -6.38 -10.45
N HIS A 107 -11.71 -5.30 -10.68
CA HIS A 107 -12.83 -5.31 -11.62
C HIS A 107 -12.38 -5.57 -13.06
N MET A 108 -11.31 -4.91 -13.54
CA MET A 108 -10.75 -5.16 -14.87
C MET A 108 -10.28 -6.61 -15.02
N CYS A 109 -9.57 -7.16 -14.01
CA CYS A 109 -9.18 -8.56 -14.01
C CYS A 109 -10.40 -9.48 -14.10
N ASN A 110 -11.45 -9.21 -13.32
CA ASN A 110 -12.69 -9.98 -13.38
C ASN A 110 -13.36 -9.93 -14.76
N CYS A 111 -13.38 -8.77 -15.43
CA CYS A 111 -13.88 -8.65 -16.80
C CYS A 111 -13.06 -9.47 -17.81
N LEU A 112 -11.73 -9.49 -17.70
CA LEU A 112 -10.85 -10.32 -18.54
C LEU A 112 -11.11 -11.82 -18.34
N PHE A 113 -11.49 -12.24 -17.13
CA PHE A 113 -11.87 -13.63 -16.86
C PHE A 113 -13.23 -14.01 -17.45
N GLN A 114 -14.07 -13.02 -17.82
CA GLN A 114 -15.38 -13.25 -18.45
C GLN A 114 -15.32 -13.29 -19.99
N GLU A 115 -14.19 -12.96 -20.62
CA GLU A 115 -14.01 -13.11 -22.09
C GLU A 115 -13.71 -14.56 -22.53
N LYS A 116 -14.32 -15.56 -21.88
CA LYS A 116 -14.26 -16.98 -22.28
C LYS A 116 -15.63 -17.56 -22.54
#